data_AF-A0AB40CRX9-F1
#
_entry.id   AF-A0AB40CRX9-F1
#
_cell.length_a   1.000
_cell.length_b   1.000
_cell.length_c   1.000
_cell.angle_alpha   90.00
_cell.angle_beta   90.00
_cell.angle_gamma   90.00
#
_symmetry.space_group_name_H-M   'P 1'
#
loop_
_entity.id
_entity.type
_entity.pdbx_description
1 polymer ?
#
loop_
_entity_poly.entity_id
_entity_poly.type
_entity_poly.pdbx_seq_one_letter_code
_entity_poly.pdbx_strand_id
1 'polypeptide(L)'
;MESYYEKMLAVSKKLISLMALSLGLDDLFFEKIGAWHEPLAYVRLLHYPGKTFEGSCGRLGASAHSDFGIATLLLTDGVPGLQICRDKDRHPQLWEDVPHVHGALIVNVGDLLERWTNCLFRSTLHRVLPTEQERYSVAFLPKWRPRLHG
;
A
#
# COMPACT_ATOMS: atom_id res chain seq x y z
N MET A 1 18.97 3.90 5.26
CA MET A 1 17.55 3.57 5.48
C MET A 1 16.79 4.66 6.24
N GLU A 2 17.39 5.32 7.23
CA GLU A 2 16.75 6.42 7.98
C GLU A 2 16.26 7.57 7.09
N SER A 3 17.11 8.12 6.21
CA SER A 3 16.69 9.18 5.29
C SER A 3 15.52 8.77 4.36
N TYR A 4 15.46 7.51 3.95
CA TYR A 4 14.31 6.99 3.19
C TYR A 4 13.06 6.99 4.07
N TYR A 5 13.16 6.48 5.30
CA TYR A 5 12.06 6.44 6.26
C TYR A 5 11.48 7.85 6.51
N GLU A 6 12.32 8.84 6.78
CA GLU A 6 11.90 10.22 7.03
C GLU A 6 11.19 10.84 5.84
N LYS A 7 11.75 10.67 4.63
CA LYS A 7 11.14 11.17 3.38
C LYS A 7 9.79 10.51 3.12
N MET A 8 9.71 9.19 3.27
CA MET A 8 8.46 8.44 3.06
C MET A 8 7.40 8.77 4.10
N LEU A 9 7.79 9.02 5.35
CA LEU A 9 6.89 9.50 6.39
C LEU A 9 6.35 10.89 6.06
N ALA A 10 7.19 11.81 5.60
CA ALA A 10 6.78 13.15 5.18
C ALA A 10 5.80 13.10 3.98
N VAL A 11 6.10 12.27 2.97
CA VAL A 11 5.19 12.04 1.83
C VAL A 11 3.87 11.44 2.30
N SER A 12 3.90 10.45 3.20
CA SER A 12 2.69 9.84 3.76
C SER A 12 1.82 10.88 4.46
N LYS A 13 2.42 11.72 5.33
CA LYS A 13 1.72 12.82 6.01
C LYS A 13 1.03 13.76 5.04
N LYS A 14 1.73 14.17 3.97
CA LYS A 14 1.17 15.05 2.94
C LYS A 14 0.05 14.37 2.15
N LEU A 15 0.18 13.09 1.83
CA LEU A 15 -0.84 12.33 1.12
C LEU A 15 -2.14 12.26 1.94
N ILE A 16 -2.03 11.96 3.23
CA ILE A 16 -3.20 11.82 4.12
C ILE A 16 -3.89 13.16 4.37
N SER A 17 -3.16 14.27 4.42
CA SER A 17 -3.79 15.60 4.48
C SER A 17 -4.55 15.93 3.21
N LEU A 18 -4.05 15.54 2.03
CA LEU A 18 -4.80 15.65 0.78
C LEU A 18 -6.05 14.76 0.77
N MET A 19 -5.97 13.55 1.32
CA MET A 19 -7.14 12.68 1.49
C MET A 19 -8.17 13.31 2.44
N ALA A 20 -7.75 13.95 3.54
CA ALA A 20 -8.64 14.69 4.43
C ALA A 20 -9.40 15.79 3.68
N LEU A 21 -8.69 16.60 2.91
CA LEU A 21 -9.28 17.67 2.09
C LEU A 21 -10.30 17.11 1.09
N SER A 22 -10.02 15.98 0.45
CA SER A 22 -10.96 15.35 -0.48
C SER A 22 -12.25 14.83 0.17
N LEU A 23 -12.23 14.61 1.49
CA LEU A 23 -13.40 14.25 2.30
C LEU A 23 -14.14 15.49 2.84
N GLY A 24 -13.70 16.71 2.49
CA GLY A 24 -14.24 17.96 3.04
C GLY A 24 -13.82 18.22 4.49
N LEU A 25 -12.75 17.57 4.95
CA LEU A 25 -12.20 17.77 6.29
C LEU A 25 -11.03 18.78 6.25
N ASP A 26 -10.67 19.27 7.43
CA ASP A 26 -9.46 20.06 7.65
C ASP A 26 -8.20 19.24 7.28
N ASP A 27 -7.18 19.87 6.69
CA ASP A 27 -5.96 19.20 6.22
C ASP A 27 -5.13 18.59 7.37
N LEU A 28 -5.27 19.13 8.59
CA LEU A 28 -4.67 18.60 9.81
C LEU A 28 -5.62 17.71 10.61
N PHE A 29 -6.81 17.35 10.07
CA PHE A 29 -7.81 16.55 10.78
C PHE A 29 -7.22 15.28 11.39
N PHE A 30 -6.52 14.47 10.58
CA PHE A 30 -5.92 13.21 11.03
C PHE A 30 -4.80 13.44 12.06
N GLU A 31 -4.03 14.53 11.93
CA GLU A 31 -3.02 14.88 12.94
C GLU A 31 -3.66 15.28 14.27
N LYS A 32 -4.71 16.11 14.25
CA LYS A 32 -5.44 16.58 15.44
C LYS A 32 -6.01 15.41 16.27
N ILE A 33 -6.51 14.36 15.62
CA ILE A 33 -7.03 13.16 16.29
C ILE A 33 -5.94 12.14 16.66
N GLY A 34 -4.66 12.52 16.53
CA GLY A 34 -3.53 11.72 16.93
C GLY A 34 -3.22 10.57 15.99
N ALA A 35 -3.33 10.75 14.66
CA ALA A 35 -3.00 9.68 13.74
C ALA A 35 -1.54 9.24 13.80
N TRP A 36 -0.65 10.17 14.17
CA TRP A 36 0.80 10.02 14.13
C TRP A 36 1.41 9.73 15.51
N HIS A 37 0.89 8.73 16.23
CA HIS A 37 1.49 8.26 17.48
C HIS A 37 2.46 7.10 17.24
N GLU A 38 3.55 7.03 18.02
CA GLU A 38 4.59 6.03 17.84
C GLU A 38 4.11 4.57 18.07
N PRO A 39 4.65 3.60 17.31
CA PRO A 39 5.55 3.76 16.16
C PRO A 39 4.82 4.25 14.90
N LEU A 40 5.46 5.18 14.16
CA LEU A 40 4.83 5.93 13.05
C LEU A 40 4.68 5.13 11.75
N ALA A 41 5.59 4.22 11.45
CA ALA A 41 5.55 3.41 10.22
C ALA A 41 6.43 2.17 10.34
N TYR A 42 6.33 1.26 9.39
CA TYR A 42 7.27 0.17 9.18
C TYR A 42 7.64 0.04 7.70
N VAL A 43 8.85 -0.45 7.44
CA VAL A 43 9.38 -0.67 6.09
C VAL A 43 9.55 -2.17 5.89
N ARG A 44 9.01 -2.69 4.79
CA ARG A 44 9.23 -4.07 4.35
C ARG A 44 10.10 -4.05 3.10
N LEU A 45 11.27 -4.68 3.18
CA LEU A 45 12.14 -4.95 2.04
C LEU A 45 11.75 -6.33 1.49
N LEU A 46 11.28 -6.36 0.25
CA LEU A 46 10.71 -7.56 -0.37
C LEU A 46 11.59 -7.96 -1.56
N HIS A 47 11.99 -9.23 -1.56
CA HIS A 47 12.68 -9.87 -2.67
C HIS A 47 11.82 -11.06 -3.14
N TYR A 48 11.48 -11.05 -4.42
CA TYR A 48 10.81 -12.13 -5.11
C TYR A 48 11.82 -12.78 -6.05
N PRO A 49 12.23 -14.03 -5.79
CA PRO A 49 13.21 -14.70 -6.65
C PRO A 49 12.62 -14.93 -8.04
N GLY A 50 13.43 -14.72 -9.07
CA GLY A 50 13.10 -15.13 -10.43
C GLY A 50 12.94 -16.64 -10.47
N LYS A 51 11.81 -17.14 -10.99
CA LYS A 51 11.59 -18.58 -11.10
C LYS A 51 12.13 -19.08 -12.44
N THR A 52 12.86 -20.20 -12.43
CA THR A 52 13.01 -21.06 -13.61
C THR A 52 11.72 -21.87 -13.78
N PHE A 53 11.22 -21.95 -15.01
CA PHE A 53 9.90 -22.44 -15.44
C PHE A 53 9.38 -23.80 -14.89
N GLU A 54 10.15 -24.60 -14.15
CA GLU A 54 9.84 -26.03 -13.93
C GLU A 54 8.95 -26.39 -12.72
N GLY A 55 8.47 -25.43 -11.91
CA GLY A 55 7.67 -25.78 -10.72
C GLY A 55 6.72 -24.72 -10.19
N SER A 56 6.42 -23.69 -10.99
CA SER A 56 5.77 -22.47 -10.53
C SER A 56 4.28 -22.36 -10.87
N CYS A 57 3.74 -23.28 -11.66
CA CYS A 57 2.36 -23.25 -12.11
C CYS A 57 1.40 -23.18 -10.90
N GLY A 58 0.77 -22.01 -10.69
CA GLY A 58 -0.15 -21.75 -9.59
C GLY A 58 0.45 -21.11 -8.32
N ARG A 59 1.77 -20.93 -8.22
CA ARG A 59 2.40 -20.28 -7.05
C ARG A 59 2.58 -18.78 -7.25
N LEU A 60 1.70 -17.98 -6.63
CA LEU A 60 1.83 -16.52 -6.53
C LEU A 60 3.11 -16.14 -5.75
N GLY A 61 3.75 -15.03 -6.13
CA GLY A 61 4.82 -14.40 -5.35
C GLY A 61 4.29 -13.82 -4.03
N ALA A 62 3.06 -13.29 -4.06
CA ALA A 62 2.25 -12.99 -2.88
C ALA A 62 0.78 -13.29 -3.20
N SER A 63 0.09 -13.99 -2.30
CA SER A 63 -1.34 -14.29 -2.46
C SER A 63 -2.19 -13.01 -2.49
N ALA A 64 -3.43 -13.11 -2.96
CA ALA A 64 -4.38 -12.01 -2.88
C ALA A 64 -4.59 -11.57 -1.41
N HIS A 65 -4.37 -10.29 -1.13
CA HIS A 65 -4.59 -9.69 0.19
C HIS A 65 -4.81 -8.18 0.07
N SER A 66 -5.28 -7.57 1.15
CA SER A 66 -5.22 -6.12 1.37
C SER A 66 -4.28 -5.83 2.53
N ASP A 67 -3.76 -4.60 2.57
CA ASP A 67 -2.85 -4.18 3.64
C ASP A 67 -3.62 -3.61 4.82
N PHE A 68 -3.25 -4.07 6.02
CA PHE A 68 -3.66 -3.41 7.24
C PHE A 68 -2.95 -2.06 7.39
N GLY A 69 -3.71 -1.02 7.68
CA GLY A 69 -3.21 0.34 7.83
C GLY A 69 -4.04 1.33 7.05
N ILE A 70 -3.53 2.54 6.89
CA ILE A 70 -4.21 3.62 6.15
C ILE A 70 -3.88 3.62 4.67
N ALA A 71 -2.62 3.38 4.35
CA ALA A 71 -2.11 3.32 2.99
C ALA A 71 -0.81 2.53 2.99
N THR A 72 -0.39 2.10 1.82
CA THR A 72 0.93 1.54 1.55
C THR A 72 1.57 2.32 0.41
N LEU A 73 2.78 2.84 0.62
CA LEU A 73 3.57 3.49 -0.41
C LEU A 73 4.66 2.52 -0.86
N LEU A 74 4.57 2.07 -2.11
CA LEU A 74 5.40 1.01 -2.67
C LEU A 74 6.36 1.59 -3.72
N LEU A 75 7.65 1.40 -3.47
CA LEU A 75 8.70 1.56 -4.47
C LEU A 75 8.98 0.18 -5.09
N THR A 76 9.14 0.13 -6.41
CA THR A 76 9.45 -1.09 -7.16
C THR A 76 10.56 -0.80 -8.16
N ASP A 77 11.38 -1.80 -8.44
CA ASP A 77 12.45 -1.78 -9.45
C ASP A 77 11.97 -1.77 -10.91
N GLY A 78 10.66 -1.87 -11.13
CA GLY A 78 10.03 -1.86 -12.44
C GLY A 78 9.79 -3.24 -13.05
N VAL A 79 10.22 -4.32 -12.39
CA VAL A 79 9.88 -5.67 -12.81
C VAL A 79 8.36 -5.88 -12.63
N PRO A 80 7.62 -6.27 -13.70
CA PRO A 80 6.18 -6.49 -13.64
C PRO A 80 5.77 -7.56 -12.62
N GLY A 81 4.48 -7.66 -12.32
CA GLY A 81 3.94 -8.76 -11.53
C GLY A 81 2.96 -8.34 -10.42
N LEU A 82 2.95 -7.06 -10.04
CA LEU A 82 1.90 -6.54 -9.16
C LEU A 82 0.58 -6.44 -9.93
N GLN A 83 -0.46 -7.05 -9.37
CA GLN A 83 -1.83 -6.91 -9.85
C GLN A 83 -2.74 -6.38 -8.75
N ILE A 84 -3.71 -5.56 -9.14
CA ILE A 84 -4.76 -5.04 -8.25
C ILE A 84 -6.14 -5.49 -8.72
N CYS A 85 -7.10 -5.49 -7.82
CA CYS A 85 -8.51 -5.65 -8.10
C CYS A 85 -9.25 -4.40 -7.60
N ARG A 86 -9.68 -3.53 -8.53
CA ARG A 86 -10.37 -2.26 -8.19
C ARG A 86 -11.70 -2.49 -7.49
N ASP A 87 -12.36 -3.60 -7.83
CA ASP A 87 -13.62 -4.01 -7.24
C ASP A 87 -13.51 -5.38 -6.57
N LYS A 88 -13.01 -5.36 -5.33
CA LYS A 88 -12.73 -6.57 -4.54
C LYS A 88 -13.97 -7.43 -4.27
N ASP A 89 -15.16 -6.81 -4.27
CA ASP A 89 -16.46 -7.44 -4.00
C ASP A 89 -17.11 -8.04 -5.26
N ARG A 90 -16.54 -7.77 -6.45
CA ARG A 90 -17.03 -8.30 -7.71
C ARG A 90 -16.73 -9.79 -7.84
N HIS A 91 -17.70 -10.53 -8.38
CA HIS A 91 -17.54 -11.93 -8.75
C HIS A 91 -17.82 -12.16 -10.25
N PRO A 92 -16.87 -12.69 -11.04
CA PRO A 92 -15.48 -12.96 -10.67
C PRO A 92 -14.67 -11.67 -10.47
N GLN A 93 -13.65 -11.73 -9.61
CA GLN A 93 -12.70 -10.64 -9.42
C GLN A 93 -11.96 -10.35 -10.72
N LEU A 94 -11.84 -9.07 -11.09
CA LEU A 94 -11.03 -8.65 -12.22
C LEU A 94 -9.69 -8.11 -11.74
N TRP A 95 -8.62 -8.75 -12.22
CA TRP A 95 -7.25 -8.38 -11.89
C TRP A 95 -6.65 -7.54 -13.02
N GLU A 96 -5.99 -6.46 -12.65
CA GLU A 96 -5.32 -5.53 -13.56
C GLU A 96 -3.85 -5.41 -13.18
N ASP A 97 -2.95 -5.47 -14.17
CA ASP A 97 -1.53 -5.20 -13.97
C ASP A 97 -1.28 -3.74 -13.64
N VAL A 98 -0.40 -3.48 -12.67
CA VAL A 98 0.03 -2.12 -12.34
C VAL A 98 1.26 -1.77 -13.19
N PRO A 99 1.16 -0.81 -14.12
CA PRO A 99 2.31 -0.43 -14.94
C PRO A 99 3.36 0.26 -14.08
N HIS A 100 4.64 -0.01 -14.37
CA HIS A 100 5.72 0.75 -13.76
C HIS A 100 5.78 2.15 -14.38
N VAL A 101 5.88 3.16 -13.52
CA VAL A 101 6.14 4.54 -13.92
C VAL A 101 7.43 4.99 -13.25
N HIS A 102 8.44 5.33 -14.06
CA HIS A 102 9.75 5.71 -13.57
C HIS A 102 9.66 6.95 -12.65
N GLY A 103 10.23 6.83 -11.45
CA GLY A 103 10.23 7.90 -10.44
C GLY A 103 8.91 8.05 -9.68
N ALA A 104 7.91 7.19 -9.91
CA ALA A 104 6.66 7.19 -9.18
C ALA A 104 6.63 6.17 -8.03
N LEU A 105 5.80 6.47 -7.02
CA LEU A 105 5.40 5.52 -5.99
C LEU A 105 4.02 4.96 -6.35
N ILE A 106 3.84 3.65 -6.13
CA ILE A 106 2.52 3.03 -6.16
C ILE A 106 1.89 3.23 -4.78
N VAL A 107 0.63 3.68 -4.73
CA VAL A 107 -0.07 3.94 -3.47
C VAL A 107 -1.33 3.08 -3.41
N ASN A 108 -1.36 2.18 -2.42
CA ASN A 108 -2.55 1.38 -2.11
C ASN A 108 -3.28 1.99 -0.91
N VAL A 109 -4.61 1.95 -0.92
CA VAL A 109 -5.43 2.24 0.27
C VAL A 109 -5.43 1.01 1.17
N GLY A 110 -5.32 1.24 2.49
CA GLY A 110 -5.37 0.17 3.49
C GLY A 110 -6.72 0.06 4.20
N ASP A 111 -6.90 -1.05 4.92
CA ASP A 111 -8.17 -1.42 5.55
C ASP A 111 -8.68 -0.43 6.60
N LEU A 112 -7.77 0.25 7.33
CA LEU A 112 -8.18 1.24 8.32
C LEU A 112 -8.77 2.47 7.66
N LEU A 113 -8.18 2.96 6.56
CA LEU A 113 -8.73 4.12 5.88
C LEU A 113 -10.11 3.81 5.27
N GLU A 114 -10.30 2.60 4.74
CA GLU A 114 -11.62 2.13 4.31
C GLU A 114 -12.63 2.17 5.44
N ARG A 115 -12.28 1.61 6.60
CA ARG A 115 -13.18 1.59 7.75
C ARG A 115 -13.53 2.99 8.24
N TRP A 116 -12.55 3.89 8.31
CA TRP A 116 -12.72 5.24 8.82
C TRP A 116 -13.50 6.16 7.89
N THR A 117 -13.37 5.95 6.59
CA THR A 117 -14.10 6.72 5.58
C THR A 117 -15.43 6.08 5.22
N ASN A 118 -15.86 5.05 5.96
CA ASN A 118 -17.08 4.31 5.70
C ASN A 118 -17.17 3.85 4.23
N CYS A 119 -16.09 3.24 3.75
CA CYS A 119 -15.93 2.69 2.40
C CYS A 119 -15.84 3.71 1.24
N LEU A 120 -15.69 5.01 1.52
CA LEU A 120 -15.42 6.00 0.46
C LEU A 120 -14.06 5.75 -0.21
N PHE A 121 -13.02 5.47 0.59
CA PHE A 121 -11.76 4.94 0.08
C PHE A 121 -11.72 3.44 0.27
N ARG A 122 -11.82 2.67 -0.82
CA ARG A 122 -11.77 1.20 -0.71
C ARG A 122 -10.34 0.69 -0.69
N SER A 123 -10.06 -0.17 0.29
CA SER A 123 -8.83 -0.91 0.46
C SER A 123 -8.52 -1.72 -0.78
N THR A 124 -7.28 -1.61 -1.25
CA THR A 124 -6.86 -2.15 -2.54
C THR A 124 -6.49 -3.62 -2.40
N LEU A 125 -7.35 -4.52 -2.89
CA LEU A 125 -7.01 -5.93 -3.01
C LEU A 125 -5.92 -6.09 -4.07
N HIS A 126 -4.81 -6.74 -3.72
CA HIS A 126 -3.67 -6.88 -4.60
C HIS A 126 -2.97 -8.24 -4.43
N ARG A 127 -2.22 -8.66 -5.45
CA ARG A 127 -1.42 -9.89 -5.47
C ARG A 127 -0.14 -9.67 -6.27
N VAL A 128 0.84 -10.54 -6.08
CA VAL A 128 2.07 -10.54 -6.90
C VAL A 128 2.18 -11.85 -7.65
N LEU A 129 2.21 -11.78 -8.97
CA LEU A 129 2.48 -12.91 -9.85
C LEU A 129 3.96 -13.30 -9.79
N PRO A 130 4.30 -14.59 -10.02
CA PRO A 130 5.69 -14.97 -10.21
C PRO A 130 6.27 -14.32 -11.47
N THR A 131 7.56 -14.02 -11.42
CA THR A 131 8.33 -13.40 -12.50
C THR A 131 9.53 -14.26 -12.85
N GLU A 132 9.98 -14.20 -14.10
CA GLU A 132 11.21 -14.87 -14.55
C GLU A 132 12.47 -14.15 -14.02
N GLN A 133 12.36 -12.84 -13.85
CA GLN A 133 13.42 -11.99 -13.29
C GLN A 133 13.23 -11.83 -11.79
N GLU A 134 14.32 -11.63 -11.06
CA GLU A 134 14.23 -11.19 -9.67
C GLU A 134 13.50 -9.85 -9.60
N ARG A 135 12.60 -9.73 -8.62
CA ARG A 135 11.85 -8.49 -8.39
C ARG A 135 12.09 -8.01 -6.97
N TYR A 136 12.42 -6.74 -6.85
CA TYR A 136 12.65 -6.05 -5.60
C TYR A 136 11.62 -4.94 -5.40
N SER A 137 11.10 -4.85 -4.17
CA SER A 137 10.21 -3.76 -3.80
C SER A 137 10.36 -3.37 -2.34
N VAL A 138 10.11 -2.09 -2.05
CA VAL A 138 10.14 -1.53 -0.71
C VAL A 138 8.76 -0.98 -0.40
N ALA A 139 8.06 -1.62 0.53
CA ALA A 139 6.77 -1.15 1.01
C ALA A 139 6.96 -0.32 2.28
N PHE A 140 6.50 0.92 2.27
CA PHE A 140 6.42 1.81 3.43
C PHE A 140 4.97 1.88 3.90
N LEU A 141 4.73 1.46 5.14
CA LEU A 141 3.39 1.32 5.72
C LEU A 141 3.25 2.27 6.91
N PRO A 142 2.69 3.49 6.71
CA PRO A 142 2.39 4.39 7.81
C PRO A 142 1.33 3.77 8.73
N LYS A 143 1.62 3.78 10.02
CA LYS A 143 0.70 3.29 11.04
C LYS A 143 -0.19 4.42 11.50
N TRP A 144 -1.46 4.07 11.69
CA TRP A 144 -2.41 4.91 12.39
C TRP A 144 -2.80 4.25 13.70
N ARG A 145 -2.57 4.94 14.82
CA ARG A 145 -3.17 4.61 16.11
C ARG A 145 -3.88 5.84 16.67
N PRO A 146 -5.20 5.99 16.50
CA PRO A 146 -5.94 7.07 17.12
C PRO A 146 -5.76 7.02 18.65
N ARG A 147 -5.74 8.18 19.31
CA ARG A 147 -5.89 8.22 20.77
C ARG A 147 -7.30 7.79 21.12
N LEU A 148 -7.44 6.57 21.65
CA LEU A 148 -8.66 6.18 22.37
C LEU A 148 -8.74 7.10 23.60
N HIS A 149 -9.66 8.05 23.57
CA HIS A 149 -10.02 8.79 24.77
C HIS A 149 -10.90 7.83 25.58
N GLY A 150 -10.31 7.27 26.64
CA GLY A 150 -11.05 6.68 27.76
C GLY A 150 -11.20 7.71 28.85
#